data_AF-A0A3D1V212-F1
#
_entry.id   AF-A0A3D1V212-F1
#
_cell.length_a   1.000
_cell.length_b   1.000
_cell.length_c   1.000
_cell.angle_alpha   90.00
_cell.angle_beta   90.00
_cell.angle_gamma   90.00
#
_symmetry.space_group_name_H-M   'P 1'
#
loop_
_entity.id
_entity.type
_entity.pdbx_description
1 polymer ?
#
loop_
_entity_poly.entity_id
_entity_poly.type
_entity_poly.pdbx_seq_one_letter_code
_entity_poly.pdbx_strand_id
1 'polypeptide(L)'
;MSLNWDISKVRNWQKKQEKDGHTLECLIWASLTIGMGDLNEKTAKEFLYRLNRYSREVGAIATYPNGRIVVWTLARVKPWFGLHTNVRTISNSAFDKLVRERSGR
;
A
#
# COMPACT_ATOMS: atom_id res chain seq x y z
N MET A 1 18.30 -5.20 -2.21
CA MET A 1 17.24 -6.22 -2.13
C MET A 1 16.27 -6.00 -3.28
N SER A 2 15.86 -7.05 -3.99
CA SER A 2 14.78 -6.94 -4.98
C SER A 2 13.42 -7.02 -4.29
N LEU A 3 12.48 -6.20 -4.74
CA LEU A 3 11.08 -6.30 -4.33
C LEU A 3 10.43 -7.42 -5.14
N ASN A 4 10.04 -8.49 -4.46
CA ASN A 4 9.32 -9.60 -5.06
C ASN A 4 7.86 -9.49 -4.66
N TRP A 5 6.94 -9.68 -5.61
CA TRP A 5 5.50 -9.56 -5.38
C TRP A 5 4.74 -10.67 -6.12
N ASP A 6 3.59 -11.04 -5.57
CA ASP A 6 2.70 -12.07 -6.10
C ASP A 6 1.24 -11.57 -6.06
N ILE A 7 0.55 -11.77 -7.18
CA ILE A 7 -0.89 -11.49 -7.33
C ILE A 7 -1.66 -12.72 -7.81
N SER A 8 -1.05 -13.90 -7.82
CA SER A 8 -1.70 -15.15 -8.24
C SER A 8 -3.00 -15.43 -7.47
N LYS A 9 -3.08 -14.97 -6.21
CA LYS A 9 -4.25 -15.07 -5.34
C LYS A 9 -5.29 -13.96 -5.56
N VAL A 10 -4.98 -12.95 -6.37
CA VAL A 10 -5.94 -11.88 -6.70
C VAL A 10 -6.95 -12.42 -7.73
N ARG A 11 -8.24 -12.31 -7.40
CA ARG A 11 -9.31 -12.77 -8.30
C ARG A 11 -9.27 -12.04 -9.65
N ASN A 12 -9.25 -12.78 -10.76
CA ASN A 12 -9.21 -12.24 -12.13
C ASN A 12 -8.03 -11.28 -12.38
N TRP A 13 -6.87 -11.57 -11.78
CA TRP A 13 -5.73 -10.65 -11.79
C TRP A 13 -5.26 -10.26 -13.20
N GLN A 14 -5.22 -11.19 -14.15
CA GLN A 14 -4.79 -10.93 -15.54
C GLN A 14 -5.58 -9.79 -16.18
N LYS A 15 -6.91 -9.92 -16.20
CA LYS A 15 -7.82 -8.90 -16.75
C LYS A 15 -7.78 -7.57 -16.00
N LYS A 16 -7.47 -7.60 -14.70
CA LYS A 16 -7.35 -6.37 -13.88
C LYS A 16 -6.05 -5.65 -14.17
N GLN A 17 -4.95 -6.38 -14.33
CA GLN A 17 -3.64 -5.83 -14.61
C GLN A 17 -3.60 -5.12 -15.96
N GLU A 18 -4.22 -5.68 -17.00
CA GLU A 18 -4.34 -5.04 -18.31
C GLU A 18 -5.10 -3.70 -18.27
N LYS A 19 -6.02 -3.56 -17.32
CA LYS A 19 -6.87 -2.37 -17.14
C LYS A 19 -6.41 -1.47 -15.99
N ASP A 20 -5.31 -1.81 -15.32
CA ASP A 20 -4.89 -1.12 -14.11
C ASP A 20 -4.27 0.22 -14.46
N GLY A 21 -4.84 1.29 -13.90
CA GLY A 21 -4.28 2.64 -13.99
C GLY A 21 -3.21 2.89 -12.93
N HIS A 22 -2.19 2.02 -12.85
CA HIS A 22 -1.07 2.09 -11.88
C HIS A 22 -1.44 1.91 -10.40
N THR A 23 -2.66 1.44 -10.07
CA THR A 23 -3.03 1.23 -8.68
C THR A 23 -2.28 0.04 -8.07
N LEU A 24 -2.11 -1.05 -8.83
CA LEU A 24 -1.36 -2.23 -8.37
C LEU A 24 0.10 -1.87 -8.10
N GLU A 25 0.77 -1.22 -9.06
CA GLU A 25 2.17 -0.82 -8.93
C GLU A 25 2.36 0.08 -7.71
N CYS A 26 1.46 1.04 -7.49
CA CYS A 26 1.51 1.90 -6.32
C CYS A 26 1.37 1.11 -5.00
N LEU A 27 0.47 0.12 -4.93
CA LEU A 27 0.32 -0.73 -3.74
C LEU A 27 1.55 -1.60 -3.48
N ILE A 28 2.19 -2.10 -4.54
CA ILE A 28 3.45 -2.86 -4.46
C ILE A 28 4.55 -1.98 -3.85
N TRP A 29 4.77 -0.77 -4.37
CA TRP A 29 5.77 0.15 -3.82
C TRP A 29 5.41 0.64 -2.41
N ALA A 30 4.13 0.91 -2.17
CA ALA A 30 3.66 1.35 -0.87
C ALA A 30 3.91 0.31 0.23
N SER A 31 3.94 -0.98 -0.10
CA SER A 31 4.25 -2.05 0.86
C SER A 31 5.59 -1.83 1.56
N LEU A 32 6.61 -1.33 0.83
CA LEU A 32 7.93 -0.96 1.39
C LEU A 32 7.81 0.22 2.35
N THR A 33 7.08 1.26 1.93
CA THR A 33 6.91 2.50 2.68
C THR A 33 6.19 2.27 4.02
N ILE A 34 5.14 1.46 4.01
CA ILE A 34 4.31 1.20 5.19
C ILE A 34 4.76 -0.02 5.99
N GLY A 35 5.78 -0.74 5.50
CA GLY A 35 6.31 -1.95 6.11
C GLY A 35 5.25 -3.03 6.29
N MET A 36 4.46 -3.33 5.25
CA MET A 36 3.40 -4.34 5.28
C MET A 36 3.25 -5.00 3.91
N GLY A 37 3.52 -6.30 3.83
CA GLY A 37 3.57 -7.03 2.56
C GLY A 37 2.26 -7.67 2.10
N ASP A 38 1.31 -7.88 3.01
CA ASP A 38 0.07 -8.61 2.73
C ASP A 38 -1.14 -7.69 2.64
N LEU A 39 -1.86 -7.74 1.52
CA LEU A 39 -3.14 -7.05 1.34
C LEU A 39 -4.27 -8.08 1.14
N ASN A 40 -5.10 -8.26 2.17
CA ASN A 40 -6.27 -9.15 2.16
C ASN A 40 -7.33 -8.65 3.15
N GLU A 41 -8.45 -9.38 3.30
CA GLU A 41 -9.55 -8.99 4.18
C GLU A 41 -9.15 -8.77 5.64
N LYS A 42 -8.18 -9.56 6.14
CA LYS A 42 -7.71 -9.47 7.52
C LYS A 42 -6.80 -8.27 7.73
N THR A 43 -5.96 -7.96 6.74
CA THR A 43 -4.94 -6.90 6.83
C THR A 43 -5.37 -5.55 6.28
N ALA A 44 -6.45 -5.49 5.49
CA ALA A 44 -6.85 -4.29 4.74
C ALA A 44 -7.05 -3.05 5.61
N LYS A 45 -7.64 -3.18 6.80
CA LYS A 45 -7.86 -2.05 7.70
C LYS A 45 -6.52 -1.41 8.13
N GLU A 46 -5.55 -2.23 8.49
CA GLU A 46 -4.23 -1.76 8.91
C GLU A 46 -3.43 -1.22 7.73
N PHE A 47 -3.49 -1.91 6.58
CA PHE A 47 -2.84 -1.46 5.35
C PHE A 47 -3.33 -0.04 4.95
N LEU A 48 -4.64 0.18 4.96
CA LEU A 48 -5.25 1.49 4.70
C LEU A 48 -4.91 2.54 5.74
N TYR A 49 -4.92 2.16 7.03
CA TYR A 49 -4.51 3.05 8.11
C TYR A 49 -3.08 3.55 7.88
N ARG A 50 -2.13 2.64 7.62
CA ARG A 50 -0.73 3.00 7.41
C ARG A 50 -0.52 3.83 6.14
N LEU A 51 -1.15 3.46 5.03
CA LEU A 51 -1.13 4.24 3.78
C LEU A 51 -1.55 5.69 3.99
N ASN A 52 -2.72 5.88 4.59
CA ASN A 52 -3.31 7.21 4.75
C ASN A 52 -2.57 8.01 5.83
N ARG A 53 -2.12 7.37 6.91
CA ARG A 53 -1.32 8.04 7.95
C ARG A 53 0.02 8.52 7.40
N TYR A 54 0.75 7.67 6.69
CA TYR A 54 2.01 8.05 6.07
C TYR A 54 1.79 9.19 5.05
N SER A 55 0.76 9.07 4.20
CA SER A 55 0.41 10.10 3.21
C SER A 55 0.11 11.47 3.84
N ARG A 56 -0.46 11.47 5.05
CA ARG A 56 -0.82 12.68 5.79
C ARG A 56 0.36 13.28 6.57
N GLU A 57 1.19 12.45 7.18
CA GLU A 57 2.20 12.91 8.16
C GLU A 57 3.59 13.06 7.55
N VAL A 58 3.92 12.30 6.49
CA VAL A 58 5.25 12.30 5.87
C VAL A 58 5.19 12.89 4.47
N GLY A 59 4.26 12.42 3.64
CA GLY A 59 4.13 12.88 2.26
C GLY A 59 3.32 11.90 1.42
N ALA A 60 2.67 12.43 0.38
CA ALA A 60 1.74 11.69 -0.46
C ALA A 60 2.37 10.44 -1.09
N ILE A 61 1.79 9.26 -0.84
CA ILE A 61 2.21 8.01 -1.50
C ILE A 61 1.80 8.01 -2.98
N ALA A 62 0.67 8.63 -3.30
CA ALA A 62 0.21 8.81 -4.67
C ALA A 62 -0.54 10.13 -4.82
N THR A 63 -0.44 10.70 -6.01
CA THR A 63 -1.15 11.90 -6.42
C THR A 63 -1.90 11.64 -7.72
N TYR A 64 -3.07 12.24 -7.87
CA TYR A 64 -3.75 12.35 -9.15
C TYR A 64 -2.97 13.30 -10.09
N PRO A 65 -3.22 13.25 -11.41
CA PRO A 65 -2.59 14.17 -12.37
C PRO A 65 -2.82 15.66 -12.06
N ASN A 66 -3.91 15.99 -11.35
CA ASN A 66 -4.21 17.35 -10.90
C ASN A 66 -3.51 17.75 -9.59
N GLY A 67 -2.55 16.96 -9.13
CA GLY A 67 -1.78 17.22 -7.91
C GLY A 67 -2.49 16.88 -6.60
N ARG A 68 -3.77 16.45 -6.63
CA ARG A 68 -4.48 16.05 -5.41
C ARG A 68 -3.94 14.74 -4.86
N ILE A 69 -3.76 14.66 -3.55
CA ILE A 69 -3.33 13.45 -2.85
C ILE A 69 -4.43 12.38 -2.96
N VAL A 70 -4.04 11.14 -3.27
CA VAL A 70 -4.95 10.01 -3.28
C VAL A 70 -5.29 9.63 -1.85
N VAL A 71 -6.59 9.68 -1.51
CA VAL A 71 -7.10 9.06 -0.29
C VAL A 71 -7.41 7.60 -0.58
N TRP A 72 -6.74 6.70 0.13
CA TRP A 72 -6.89 5.27 -0.06
C TRP A 72 -8.13 4.75 0.66
N THR A 73 -9.00 4.07 -0.07
CA THR A 73 -10.25 3.52 0.45
C THR A 73 -10.30 2.01 0.28
N LEU A 74 -11.13 1.36 1.10
CA LEU A 74 -11.37 -0.08 1.00
C LEU A 74 -11.83 -0.48 -0.40
N ALA A 75 -12.73 0.30 -1.01
CA ALA A 75 -13.23 0.04 -2.36
C ALA A 75 -12.11 0.02 -3.41
N ARG A 76 -11.06 0.83 -3.24
CA ARG A 76 -9.93 0.90 -4.17
C ARG A 76 -8.94 -0.26 -3.99
N VAL A 77 -8.71 -0.70 -2.76
CA VAL A 77 -7.75 -1.79 -2.46
C VAL A 77 -8.37 -3.18 -2.54
N LYS A 78 -9.69 -3.30 -2.31
CA LYS A 78 -10.41 -4.59 -2.33
C LYS A 78 -10.24 -5.40 -3.62
N PRO A 79 -10.22 -4.80 -4.83
CA PRO A 79 -9.94 -5.52 -6.06
C PRO A 79 -8.58 -6.23 -6.07
N TRP A 80 -7.63 -5.78 -5.25
CA TRP A 80 -6.26 -6.29 -5.15
C TRP A 80 -6.04 -7.18 -3.92
N PHE A 81 -7.11 -7.62 -3.24
CA PHE A 81 -6.99 -8.61 -2.19
C PHE A 81 -6.41 -9.91 -2.72
N GLY A 82 -5.34 -10.38 -2.06
CA GLY A 82 -4.48 -11.46 -2.52
C GLY A 82 -3.09 -10.98 -2.95
N LEU A 83 -2.84 -9.67 -3.01
CA LEU A 83 -1.50 -9.12 -3.21
C LEU A 83 -0.61 -9.46 -2.01
N HIS A 84 0.56 -10.02 -2.32
CA HIS A 84 1.63 -10.31 -1.39
C HIS A 84 2.95 -9.73 -1.90
N THR A 85 3.77 -9.16 -1.01
CA THR A 85 5.15 -8.79 -1.30
C THR A 85 6.10 -9.40 -0.27
N ASN A 86 7.38 -9.52 -0.62
CA ASN A 86 8.41 -10.00 0.30
C ASN A 86 8.78 -9.01 1.43
N VAL A 87 8.00 -7.94 1.60
CA VAL A 87 8.21 -6.96 2.67
C VAL A 87 7.77 -7.55 3.99
N ARG A 88 8.71 -7.64 4.94
CA ARG A 88 8.42 -8.05 6.31
C ARG A 88 7.48 -7.04 6.97
N THR A 89 6.33 -7.52 7.44
CA THR A 89 5.39 -6.70 8.21
C THR A 89 6.03 -6.26 9.52
N ILE A 90 6.20 -4.95 9.71
CA ILE A 90 6.71 -4.35 10.94
C ILE A 90 5.58 -4.18 11.96
N SER A 91 5.91 -4.11 13.25
CA SER A 91 4.93 -3.81 14.30
C SER A 91 4.38 -2.39 14.17
N ASN A 92 3.22 -2.12 14.79
CA ASN A 92 2.66 -0.77 14.86
C ASN A 92 3.61 0.21 15.55
N SER A 93 4.31 -0.20 16.61
CA SER A 93 5.32 0.64 17.27
C SER A 93 6.51 0.99 16.36
N ALA A 94 6.95 0.05 15.53
CA ALA A 94 8.02 0.30 14.56
C ALA A 94 7.54 1.22 13.42
N PHE A 95 6.30 1.05 12.97
CA PHE A 95 5.69 1.95 11.99
C PHE A 95 5.52 3.37 12.55
N ASP A 96 5.08 3.51 13.80
CA ASP A 96 4.95 4.80 14.47
C ASP A 96 6.29 5.53 14.57
N LYS A 97 7.34 4.81 14.96
CA LYS A 97 8.70 5.33 15.00
C LYS A 97 9.14 5.81 13.61
N LEU A 98 8.92 5.00 12.57
CA LEU A 98 9.22 5.35 11.18
C LEU A 98 8.50 6.63 10.75
N VAL A 99 7.21 6.78 11.06
CA VAL A 99 6.45 7.99 10.71
C VAL A 99 6.99 9.23 11.43
N ARG A 100 7.34 9.13 12.72
CA ARG A 100 7.94 10.25 13.47
C ARG A 100 9.28 10.69 12.88
N GLU A 101 10.19 9.74 12.70
CA GLU A 101 11.51 9.99 12.11
C GLU A 101 11.43 10.66 10.73
N ARG A 102 10.44 10.26 9.91
CA ARG A 102 10.28 10.79 8.54
C ARG A 102 9.50 12.10 8.47
N SER A 103 8.63 12.37 9.44
CA SER A 103 7.87 13.62 9.53
C SER A 103 8.66 14.77 10.19
N GLY A 104 9.86 14.49 10.71
CA GLY A 104 10.68 15.48 11.40
C GLY A 104 10.15 15.87 12.79
N ARG A 105 9.37 14.97 13.42
CA ARG A 105 8.78 15.16 14.76
C ARG A 105 9.42 14.24 15.79
#